data_AF-K0F3E6-F1
#
_entry.id   AF-K0F3E6-F1
#
_cell.length_a   1.000
_cell.length_b   1.000
_cell.length_c   1.000
_cell.angle_alpha   90.00
_cell.angle_beta   90.00
_cell.angle_gamma   90.00
#
_symmetry.space_group_name_H-M   'P 1'
#
loop_
_entity.id
_entity.type
_entity.pdbx_description
1 polymer ?
#
loop_
_entity_poly.entity_id
_entity_poly.type
_entity_poly.pdbx_seq_one_letter_code
_entity_poly.pdbx_strand_id
1 'polypeptide(L)'
;MVSGAGIGCVVGRSDHRCAAAAESELMRGLKAALLVVLVGLAGSMGTAGADPSVDSPALPSSHPPVSAPMALLTLTTIPNAWQPRIDLRPQLQVFGDGRAVRIPDAVAPQRGPDTPATQVNGHIPADVLTAALAETKALGTVDLGVPNVTDQGSQIIDFMPAPPEEDLHLVVYAPEFDNGLNPEQQAARKRFAILYRTLLDAFVQD
;
A
#
# COMPACT_ATOMS: atom_id res chain seq x y z
N MET A 1 57.22 -3.62 -14.12
CA MET A 1 57.52 -4.96 -13.56
C MET A 1 57.38 -4.90 -12.05
N VAL A 2 56.22 -5.24 -11.49
CA VAL A 2 56.10 -6.00 -10.22
C VAL A 2 54.72 -6.67 -10.30
N SER A 3 54.75 -7.99 -10.44
CA SER A 3 53.60 -8.88 -10.37
C SER A 3 53.43 -9.26 -8.89
N GLY A 4 52.29 -8.91 -8.29
CA GLY A 4 51.95 -9.26 -6.92
C GLY A 4 50.80 -10.26 -6.91
N ALA A 5 51.14 -11.54 -7.04
CA ALA A 5 50.24 -12.66 -6.80
C ALA A 5 50.36 -13.09 -5.33
N GLY A 6 49.33 -12.85 -4.52
CA GLY A 6 49.15 -13.45 -3.19
C GLY A 6 47.82 -14.20 -3.20
N ILE A 7 47.80 -15.53 -3.26
CA ILE A 7 47.73 -16.43 -2.09
C ILE A 7 46.57 -15.97 -1.19
N GLY A 8 45.36 -16.49 -1.30
CA GLY A 8 45.04 -17.90 -1.11
C GLY A 8 44.88 -18.17 0.39
N CYS A 9 43.66 -18.03 0.92
CA CYS A 9 43.31 -18.59 2.23
C CYS A 9 41.95 -19.28 2.17
N VAL A 10 41.94 -20.43 2.83
CA VAL A 10 41.10 -21.60 2.61
C VAL A 10 39.96 -21.64 3.64
N VAL A 11 38.80 -22.06 3.14
CA VAL A 11 37.70 -22.83 3.79
C VAL A 11 37.79 -22.99 5.31
N GLY A 12 36.82 -22.40 6.01
CA GLY A 12 36.41 -22.76 7.37
C GLY A 12 34.95 -23.23 7.37
N ARG A 13 34.76 -24.54 7.52
CA ARG A 13 33.48 -25.27 7.58
C ARG A 13 33.12 -25.45 9.06
N SER A 14 32.01 -24.89 9.51
CA SER A 14 31.40 -25.26 10.80
C SER A 14 29.89 -25.43 10.62
N ASP A 15 29.52 -26.68 10.37
CA ASP A 15 28.17 -27.21 10.47
C ASP A 15 27.72 -27.16 11.95
N HIS A 16 26.92 -26.18 12.34
CA HIS A 16 26.04 -26.31 13.50
C HIS A 16 24.58 -26.35 13.05
N ARG A 17 24.18 -27.57 12.67
CA ARG A 17 22.80 -28.02 12.70
C ARG A 17 22.34 -28.06 14.16
N CYS A 18 21.65 -27.02 14.63
CA CYS A 18 20.75 -27.17 15.76
C CYS A 18 19.38 -27.54 15.20
N ALA A 19 19.02 -28.79 15.47
CA ALA A 19 17.79 -29.44 15.10
C ALA A 19 16.64 -29.06 16.04
N ALA A 20 15.44 -29.38 15.55
CA ALA A 20 14.21 -29.69 16.28
C ALA A 20 13.53 -28.50 17.00
N ALA A 21 12.41 -27.97 16.52
CA ALA A 21 11.07 -28.57 16.44
C ALA A 21 10.32 -28.61 17.78
N ALA A 22 9.05 -28.20 17.69
CA ALA A 22 7.92 -28.47 18.58
C ALA A 22 7.58 -27.43 19.66
N GLU A 23 6.76 -26.43 19.30
CA GLU A 23 5.63 -25.92 20.11
C GLU A 23 4.55 -25.42 19.12
N SER A 24 3.71 -26.26 18.51
CA SER A 24 2.51 -26.93 19.07
C SER A 24 1.44 -25.97 19.62
N GLU A 25 0.67 -25.37 18.71
CA GLU A 25 -0.81 -25.38 18.70
C GLU A 25 -1.63 -25.01 19.96
N LEU A 26 -1.20 -24.04 20.78
CA LEU A 26 -2.04 -23.56 21.89
C LEU A 26 -3.20 -22.62 21.46
N MET A 27 -3.25 -22.18 20.19
CA MET A 27 -4.22 -21.16 19.75
C MET A 27 -5.43 -21.67 18.95
N ARG A 28 -5.68 -22.98 18.86
CA ARG A 28 -6.86 -23.52 18.15
C ARG A 28 -8.06 -23.88 19.03
N GLY A 29 -8.01 -23.63 20.35
CA GLY A 29 -9.01 -24.17 21.29
C GLY A 29 -10.14 -23.26 21.76
N LEU A 30 -10.14 -21.94 21.48
CA LEU A 30 -11.02 -21.02 22.22
C LEU A 30 -11.87 -20.07 21.36
N LYS A 31 -12.45 -20.59 20.29
CA LYS A 31 -13.67 -20.04 19.66
C LYS A 31 -14.58 -21.23 19.34
N ALA A 32 -15.07 -21.96 20.34
CA ALA A 32 -16.35 -21.63 20.98
C ALA A 32 -17.31 -21.07 19.92
N ALA A 33 -17.95 -21.95 19.15
CA ALA A 33 -19.28 -22.45 19.50
C ALA A 33 -20.24 -21.27 19.75
N LEU A 34 -20.54 -20.52 18.70
CA LEU A 34 -21.60 -19.52 18.71
C LEU A 34 -22.47 -19.71 17.46
N LEU A 35 -23.78 -19.78 17.71
CA LEU A 35 -24.90 -19.78 16.76
C LEU A 35 -25.27 -21.10 16.07
N VAL A 36 -25.87 -21.96 16.90
CA VAL A 36 -27.03 -22.77 16.54
C VAL A 36 -28.23 -21.83 16.29
N VAL A 37 -28.79 -21.80 15.08
CA VAL A 37 -30.18 -21.37 14.84
C VAL A 37 -30.85 -22.36 13.91
N LEU A 38 -31.90 -22.98 14.44
CA LEU A 38 -32.79 -23.95 13.84
C LEU A 38 -33.45 -23.41 12.56
N VAL A 39 -33.27 -24.10 11.44
CA VAL A 39 -34.13 -23.98 10.26
C VAL A 39 -34.95 -25.25 10.16
N GLY A 40 -36.09 -25.25 10.85
CA GLY A 40 -37.13 -26.25 10.73
C GLY A 40 -38.47 -25.55 10.72
N LEU A 41 -39.24 -25.77 9.66
CA LEU A 41 -40.70 -25.69 9.48
C LEU A 41 -40.94 -25.40 7.99
N ALA A 42 -41.22 -26.44 7.22
CA ALA A 42 -42.57 -26.94 6.96
C ALA A 42 -43.25 -26.11 5.85
N GLY A 43 -43.43 -26.77 4.71
CA GLY A 43 -44.16 -26.21 3.58
C GLY A 43 -45.61 -25.91 3.91
N SER A 44 -46.14 -24.89 3.27
CA SER A 44 -47.54 -24.84 2.89
C SER A 44 -47.64 -24.10 1.56
N MET A 45 -48.15 -24.82 0.56
CA MET A 45 -48.54 -24.27 -0.74
C MET A 45 -49.88 -23.57 -0.52
N GLY A 46 -49.89 -22.25 -0.56
CA GLY A 46 -51.10 -21.43 -0.49
C GLY A 46 -51.10 -20.46 -1.66
N THR A 47 -51.81 -20.83 -2.73
CA THR A 47 -52.08 -19.98 -3.87
C THR A 47 -53.23 -19.01 -3.57
N ALA A 48 -53.21 -17.89 -4.28
CA ALA A 48 -54.34 -17.04 -4.64
C ALA A 48 -54.67 -15.86 -3.72
N GLY A 49 -54.48 -14.67 -4.30
CA GLY A 49 -55.56 -13.71 -4.42
C GLY A 49 -55.57 -12.58 -3.39
N ALA A 50 -55.19 -11.39 -3.85
CA ALA A 50 -55.85 -10.11 -3.65
C ALA A 50 -54.81 -9.00 -3.45
N ASP A 51 -54.58 -8.26 -4.52
CA ASP A 51 -54.04 -6.91 -4.51
C ASP A 51 -55.03 -6.02 -3.74
N PRO A 52 -54.59 -5.40 -2.64
CA PRO A 52 -54.76 -3.97 -2.60
C PRO A 52 -53.42 -3.30 -2.31
N SER A 53 -53.07 -2.45 -3.25
CA SER A 53 -52.00 -1.46 -3.23
C SER A 53 -52.16 -0.56 -2.00
N VAL A 54 -51.60 -0.98 -0.87
CA VAL A 54 -51.40 -0.08 0.26
C VAL A 54 -50.21 0.78 -0.12
N ASP A 55 -50.48 2.06 -0.38
CA ASP A 55 -49.54 3.17 -0.40
C ASP A 55 -48.72 3.17 0.91
N SER A 56 -47.75 2.27 1.01
CA SER A 56 -46.72 2.38 2.02
C SER A 56 -45.78 3.47 1.54
N PRO A 57 -45.66 4.60 2.28
CA PRO A 57 -44.71 5.64 1.92
C PRO A 57 -43.35 4.99 1.81
N ALA A 58 -42.75 5.12 0.62
CA ALA A 58 -41.42 4.62 0.33
C ALA A 58 -40.47 5.21 1.38
N LEU A 59 -40.13 4.40 2.38
CA LEU A 59 -39.04 4.70 3.28
C LEU A 59 -37.83 4.96 2.37
N PRO A 60 -37.16 6.13 2.49
CA PRO A 60 -36.02 6.44 1.65
C PRO A 60 -35.06 5.28 1.80
N SER A 61 -34.82 4.57 0.69
CA SER A 61 -33.95 3.40 0.67
C SER A 61 -32.57 3.92 1.02
N SER A 62 -32.22 3.84 2.30
CA SER A 62 -30.91 4.15 2.85
C SER A 62 -29.98 3.03 2.43
N HIS A 63 -29.72 2.93 1.14
CA HIS A 63 -28.57 2.19 0.68
C HIS A 63 -27.37 2.88 1.34
N PRO A 64 -26.58 2.15 2.15
CA PRO A 64 -25.36 2.71 2.71
C PRO A 64 -24.52 3.24 1.54
N PRO A 65 -23.81 4.37 1.71
CA PRO A 65 -22.93 4.87 0.67
C PRO A 65 -22.03 3.73 0.23
N VAL A 66 -22.08 3.40 -1.06
CA VAL A 66 -21.15 2.45 -1.69
C VAL A 66 -19.75 2.89 -1.30
N SER A 67 -19.04 2.03 -0.56
CA SER A 67 -17.67 2.32 -0.14
C SER A 67 -16.88 2.76 -1.36
N ALA A 68 -16.27 3.94 -1.29
CA ALA A 68 -15.42 4.41 -2.37
C ALA A 68 -14.35 3.33 -2.65
N PRO A 69 -14.05 3.04 -3.93
CA PRO A 69 -13.03 2.04 -4.26
C PRO A 69 -11.72 2.45 -3.59
N MET A 70 -11.04 1.50 -2.94
CA MET A 70 -9.72 1.75 -2.37
C MET A 70 -8.70 1.92 -3.49
N ALA A 71 -7.76 2.85 -3.31
CA ALA A 71 -6.65 3.00 -4.24
C ALA A 71 -5.73 1.78 -4.15
N LEU A 72 -5.27 1.28 -5.29
CA LEU A 72 -4.28 0.21 -5.39
C LEU A 72 -2.88 0.72 -5.02
N LEU A 73 -2.54 1.93 -5.48
CA LEU A 73 -1.28 2.60 -5.13
C LEU A 73 -1.57 3.99 -4.58
N THR A 74 -0.83 4.41 -3.54
CA THR A 74 -0.78 5.81 -3.13
C THR A 74 0.65 6.29 -2.99
N LEU A 75 0.91 7.52 -3.43
CA LEU A 75 2.21 8.17 -3.33
C LEU A 75 2.09 9.35 -2.38
N THR A 76 2.76 9.29 -1.24
CA THR A 76 2.76 10.36 -0.23
C THR A 76 4.16 10.91 -0.05
N THR A 77 4.29 12.24 -0.08
CA THR A 77 5.54 12.92 0.30
C THR A 77 5.28 13.67 1.59
N ILE A 78 6.12 13.40 2.58
CA ILE A 78 6.18 14.16 3.82
C ILE A 78 7.38 15.09 3.69
N PRO A 79 7.19 16.40 3.49
CA PRO A 79 8.32 17.32 3.32
C PRO A 79 9.14 17.46 4.62
N ASN A 80 10.35 18.00 4.52
CA ASN A 80 11.09 18.42 5.72
C ASN A 80 10.27 19.49 6.48
N ALA A 81 10.38 19.50 7.81
CA ALA A 81 9.70 20.44 8.72
C ALA A 81 8.16 20.38 8.62
N TRP A 82 7.62 19.20 8.32
CA TRP A 82 6.17 18.97 8.20
C TRP A 82 5.41 18.93 9.53
N GLN A 83 6.09 18.82 10.67
CA GLN A 83 5.47 18.65 12.00
C GLN A 83 4.26 19.56 12.31
N PRO A 84 4.18 20.84 11.87
CA PRO A 84 2.99 21.66 12.09
C PRO A 84 1.81 21.35 11.15
N ARG A 85 1.99 20.49 10.13
CA ARG A 85 0.97 20.14 9.12
C ARG A 85 0.27 18.83 9.50
N ILE A 86 -1.04 18.91 9.70
CA ILE A 86 -1.92 17.76 9.95
C ILE A 86 -2.73 17.33 8.70
N ASP A 87 -2.57 18.07 7.61
CA ASP A 87 -3.39 18.02 6.41
C ASP A 87 -2.71 17.34 5.22
N LEU A 88 -1.62 16.59 5.45
CA LEU A 88 -0.92 15.85 4.39
C LEU A 88 -1.86 14.83 3.74
N ARG A 89 -1.75 14.71 2.42
CA ARG A 89 -2.52 13.80 1.57
C ARG A 89 -1.59 13.13 0.56
N PRO A 90 -1.98 11.99 -0.02
CA PRO A 90 -1.26 11.44 -1.17
C PRO A 90 -1.22 12.45 -2.32
N GLN A 91 -0.09 12.58 -2.99
CA GLN A 91 0.07 13.37 -4.21
C GLN A 91 -0.55 12.67 -5.43
N LEU A 92 -0.63 11.35 -5.39
CA LEU A 92 -1.24 10.51 -6.43
C LEU A 92 -1.91 9.30 -5.77
N GLN A 93 -3.11 8.98 -6.23
CA GLN A 93 -3.84 7.76 -5.92
C GLN A 93 -4.16 7.06 -7.23
N VAL A 94 -3.82 5.77 -7.36
CA VAL A 94 -4.09 4.97 -8.56
C VAL A 94 -4.97 3.80 -8.18
N PHE A 95 -6.06 3.58 -8.90
CA PHE A 95 -7.02 2.51 -8.67
C PHE A 95 -6.70 1.27 -9.53
N GLY A 96 -7.27 0.12 -9.18
CA GLY A 96 -6.97 -1.15 -9.85
C GLY A 96 -7.36 -1.22 -11.33
N ASP A 97 -8.21 -0.30 -11.79
CA ASP A 97 -8.61 -0.17 -13.20
C ASP A 97 -7.75 0.85 -13.98
N GLY A 98 -6.71 1.40 -13.36
CA GLY A 98 -5.81 2.39 -13.97
C GLY A 98 -6.28 3.83 -13.88
N ARG A 99 -7.51 4.09 -13.40
CA ARG A 99 -7.91 5.46 -13.05
C ARG A 99 -7.01 6.01 -11.97
N ALA A 100 -6.80 7.31 -11.96
CA ALA A 100 -5.95 7.98 -11.00
C ALA A 100 -6.52 9.35 -10.60
N VAL A 101 -6.20 9.76 -9.37
CA VAL A 101 -6.46 11.11 -8.86
C VAL A 101 -5.14 11.71 -8.42
N ARG A 102 -4.74 12.80 -9.07
CA ARG A 102 -3.57 13.59 -8.71
C ARG A 102 -3.98 14.76 -7.83
N ILE A 103 -3.20 15.00 -6.78
CA ILE A 103 -3.40 16.09 -5.82
C ILE A 103 -2.15 16.99 -5.85
N PRO A 104 -2.03 17.90 -6.82
CA PRO A 104 -0.80 18.64 -7.07
C PRO A 104 -0.37 19.55 -5.91
N ASP A 105 -1.31 20.04 -5.10
CA ASP A 105 -1.07 20.92 -3.96
C ASP A 105 -1.03 20.18 -2.61
N ALA A 106 -0.99 18.84 -2.62
CA ALA A 106 -0.99 18.02 -1.41
C ALA A 106 0.15 18.40 -0.44
N VAL A 107 1.32 18.72 -0.98
CA VAL A 107 2.54 19.12 -0.23
C VAL A 107 2.89 20.60 -0.37
N ALA A 108 2.00 21.41 -0.94
CA ALA A 108 2.28 22.82 -1.15
C ALA A 108 2.46 23.53 0.22
N PRO A 109 3.61 24.18 0.47
CA PRO A 109 3.88 24.79 1.78
C PRO A 109 2.92 25.93 2.10
N GLN A 110 2.36 26.59 1.08
CA GLN A 110 1.45 27.72 1.21
C GLN A 110 -0.03 27.33 1.27
N ARG A 111 -0.39 26.04 1.11
CA ARG A 111 -1.79 25.59 1.25
C ARG A 111 -2.20 25.74 2.71
N GLY A 112 -3.25 26.51 2.96
CA GLY A 112 -3.83 26.64 4.30
C GLY A 112 -4.39 25.30 4.77
N PRO A 113 -4.33 24.98 6.08
CA PRO A 113 -4.79 23.70 6.62
C PRO A 113 -6.27 23.44 6.34
N ASP A 114 -7.09 24.50 6.29
CA ASP A 114 -8.53 24.44 6.00
C ASP A 114 -8.86 24.56 4.50
N THR A 115 -7.85 24.72 3.65
CA THR A 115 -8.05 24.78 2.19
C THR A 115 -8.08 23.35 1.63
N PRO A 116 -9.20 22.92 1.03
CA PRO A 116 -9.28 21.62 0.39
C PRO A 116 -8.20 21.48 -0.69
N ALA A 117 -7.56 20.31 -0.75
CA ALA A 117 -6.58 20.03 -1.79
C ALA A 117 -7.26 19.91 -3.14
N THR A 118 -6.65 20.47 -4.17
CA THR A 118 -7.13 20.40 -5.55
C THR A 118 -6.97 18.96 -6.04
N GLN A 119 -8.04 18.35 -6.55
CA GLN A 119 -8.00 17.02 -7.14
C GLN A 119 -8.15 17.11 -8.66
N VAL A 120 -7.32 16.34 -9.36
CA VAL A 120 -7.34 16.22 -10.82
C VAL A 120 -7.53 14.76 -11.16
N ASN A 121 -8.63 14.45 -11.85
CA ASN A 121 -8.91 13.10 -12.34
C ASN A 121 -8.09 12.81 -13.60
N GLY A 122 -7.72 11.55 -13.77
CA GLY A 122 -6.93 11.09 -14.88
C GLY A 122 -6.74 9.59 -14.84
N HIS A 123 -5.68 9.12 -15.47
CA HIS A 123 -5.30 7.72 -15.52
C HIS A 123 -3.78 7.54 -15.62
N ILE A 124 -3.35 6.30 -15.41
CA ILE A 124 -1.97 5.85 -15.68
C ILE A 124 -2.03 4.86 -16.85
N PRO A 125 -1.16 4.99 -17.87
CA PRO A 125 -1.05 4.00 -18.93
C PRO A 125 -0.84 2.58 -18.37
N ALA A 126 -1.55 1.60 -18.93
CA ALA A 126 -1.61 0.25 -18.37
C ALA A 126 -0.25 -0.47 -18.32
N ASP A 127 0.60 -0.20 -19.31
CA ASP A 127 1.98 -0.70 -19.37
C ASP A 127 2.85 -0.12 -18.25
N VAL A 128 2.73 1.19 -17.98
CA VAL A 128 3.40 1.86 -16.87
C VAL A 128 2.92 1.32 -15.53
N LEU A 129 1.60 1.18 -15.36
CA LEU A 129 1.04 0.64 -14.12
C LEU A 129 1.51 -0.80 -13.87
N THR A 130 1.48 -1.66 -14.90
CA THR A 130 1.96 -3.04 -14.77
C THR A 130 3.43 -3.10 -14.36
N ALA A 131 4.29 -2.29 -14.99
CA ALA A 131 5.70 -2.20 -14.63
C ALA A 131 5.90 -1.67 -13.20
N ALA A 132 5.14 -0.65 -12.80
CA ALA A 132 5.19 -0.07 -11.47
C ALA A 132 4.79 -1.07 -10.38
N LEU A 133 3.75 -1.88 -10.61
CA LEU A 133 3.32 -2.92 -9.66
C LEU A 133 4.39 -4.00 -9.48
N ALA A 134 5.03 -4.44 -10.58
CA ALA A 134 6.12 -5.41 -10.51
C ALA A 134 7.32 -4.84 -9.74
N GLU A 135 7.70 -3.58 -10.00
CA GLU A 135 8.82 -2.93 -9.31
C GLU A 135 8.51 -2.65 -7.85
N THR A 136 7.27 -2.28 -7.51
CA THR A 136 6.83 -2.09 -6.11
C THR A 136 7.00 -3.38 -5.31
N LYS A 137 6.56 -4.51 -5.86
CA LYS A 137 6.74 -5.83 -5.24
C LYS A 137 8.22 -6.19 -5.09
N ALA A 138 9.03 -5.93 -6.12
CA ALA A 138 10.47 -6.19 -6.08
C ALA A 138 11.22 -5.29 -5.08
N LEU A 139 10.74 -4.06 -4.84
CA LEU A 139 11.28 -3.17 -3.81
C LEU A 139 10.86 -3.59 -2.40
N GLY A 140 9.69 -4.21 -2.24
CA GLY A 140 9.22 -4.75 -0.97
C GLY A 140 10.09 -5.89 -0.41
N THR A 141 10.99 -6.46 -1.21
CA THR A 141 11.89 -7.55 -0.78
C THR A 141 13.32 -7.08 -0.48
N VAL A 142 13.61 -5.78 -0.56
CA VAL A 142 14.96 -5.24 -0.34
C VAL A 142 14.97 -4.23 0.80
N ASP A 143 16.13 -4.10 1.46
CA ASP A 143 16.32 -3.09 2.49
C ASP A 143 16.58 -1.72 1.83
N LEU A 144 15.68 -0.76 2.10
CA LEU A 144 15.80 0.62 1.63
C LEU A 144 16.75 1.45 2.51
N GLY A 145 17.15 0.93 3.67
CA GLY A 145 18.04 1.59 4.63
C GLY A 145 17.43 2.84 5.27
N VAL A 146 18.06 3.28 6.36
CA VAL A 146 17.72 4.53 7.05
C VAL A 146 19.01 5.33 7.23
N PRO A 147 19.16 6.49 6.56
CA PRO A 147 20.33 7.34 6.73
C PRO A 147 20.50 7.84 8.17
N ASN A 148 21.73 8.17 8.57
CA ASN A 148 22.03 8.69 9.93
C ASN A 148 21.69 10.18 10.12
N VAL A 149 20.77 10.73 9.32
CA VAL A 149 20.28 12.12 9.45
C VAL A 149 18.90 12.13 10.09
N THR A 150 18.64 13.12 10.95
CA THR A 150 17.34 13.31 11.61
C THR A 150 16.57 14.47 10.97
N ASP A 151 15.29 14.59 11.33
CA ASP A 151 14.43 15.73 10.99
C ASP A 151 14.31 15.96 9.47
N GLN A 152 14.41 14.89 8.69
CA GLN A 152 14.20 14.93 7.25
C GLN A 152 12.79 14.46 6.89
N GLY A 153 12.38 14.80 5.67
CA GLY A 153 11.14 14.29 5.09
C GLY A 153 11.20 12.79 4.76
N SER A 154 10.08 12.27 4.25
CA SER A 154 9.99 10.91 3.72
C SER A 154 9.16 10.86 2.45
N GLN A 155 9.38 9.81 1.66
CA GLN A 155 8.50 9.43 0.56
C GLN A 155 7.97 8.03 0.81
N ILE A 156 6.69 7.84 0.50
CA ILE A 156 5.94 6.64 0.82
C ILE A 156 5.21 6.18 -0.44
N ILE A 157 5.35 4.88 -0.76
CA ILE A 157 4.46 4.18 -1.70
C ILE A 157 3.71 3.12 -0.91
N ASP A 158 2.39 3.27 -0.86
CA ASP A 158 1.48 2.24 -0.35
C ASP A 158 0.94 1.42 -1.51
N PHE A 159 0.99 0.10 -1.40
CA PHE A 159 0.38 -0.85 -2.32
C PHE A 159 -0.62 -1.71 -1.57
N MET A 160 -1.90 -1.57 -1.92
CA MET A 160 -3.03 -2.20 -1.24
C MET A 160 -3.86 -3.03 -2.23
N PRO A 161 -3.38 -4.22 -2.63
CA PRO A 161 -4.10 -5.07 -3.57
C PRO A 161 -5.32 -5.73 -2.92
N ALA A 162 -6.17 -6.32 -3.75
CA ALA A 162 -7.20 -7.23 -3.24
C ALA A 162 -6.57 -8.55 -2.77
N PRO A 163 -7.14 -9.22 -1.74
CA PRO A 163 -6.72 -10.55 -1.34
C PRO A 163 -6.72 -11.55 -2.52
N PRO A 164 -5.78 -12.51 -2.58
CA PRO A 164 -4.92 -12.97 -1.49
C PRO A 164 -3.56 -12.25 -1.41
N GLU A 165 -3.32 -11.21 -2.22
CA GLU A 165 -2.06 -10.47 -2.15
C GLU A 165 -1.97 -9.66 -0.85
N GLU A 166 -0.74 -9.45 -0.38
CA GLU A 166 -0.45 -8.71 0.86
C GLU A 166 -0.18 -7.23 0.57
N ASP A 167 -0.55 -6.38 1.52
CA ASP A 167 -0.24 -4.95 1.47
C ASP A 167 1.27 -4.73 1.60
N LEU A 168 1.82 -3.79 0.83
CA LEU A 168 3.22 -3.36 0.93
C LEU A 168 3.28 -1.87 1.26
N HIS A 169 4.13 -1.52 2.23
CA HIS A 169 4.39 -0.14 2.64
C HIS A 169 5.88 0.17 2.44
N LEU A 170 6.20 0.86 1.34
CA LEU A 170 7.57 1.24 1.02
C LEU A 170 7.84 2.66 1.53
N VAL A 171 8.81 2.82 2.43
CA VAL A 171 9.17 4.11 3.01
C VAL A 171 10.64 4.40 2.79
N VAL A 172 10.92 5.57 2.23
CA VAL A 172 12.27 6.13 2.12
C VAL A 172 12.34 7.34 3.03
N TYR A 173 13.03 7.19 4.16
CA TYR A 173 13.39 8.30 5.04
C TYR A 173 14.54 9.09 4.44
N ALA A 174 14.48 10.42 4.55
CA ALA A 174 15.49 11.35 4.07
C ALA A 174 15.89 11.08 2.60
N PRO A 175 14.96 11.13 1.62
CA PRO A 175 15.17 10.61 0.26
C PRO A 175 16.41 11.17 -0.46
N GLU A 176 16.84 12.38 -0.11
CA GLU A 176 18.01 13.06 -0.70
C GLU A 176 19.35 12.71 -0.01
N PHE A 177 19.33 11.83 1.00
CA PHE A 177 20.51 11.47 1.80
C PHE A 177 20.83 9.98 1.69
N ASP A 178 22.13 9.66 1.67
CA ASP A 178 22.66 8.30 1.56
C ASP A 178 23.76 7.99 2.59
N ASN A 179 24.01 8.90 3.53
CA ASN A 179 25.06 8.77 4.52
C ASN A 179 24.79 7.58 5.47
N GLY A 180 25.79 6.72 5.61
CA GLY A 180 25.70 5.50 6.42
C GLY A 180 25.03 4.32 5.72
N LEU A 181 24.56 4.50 4.48
CA LEU A 181 23.99 3.40 3.70
C LEU A 181 25.07 2.62 2.95
N ASN A 182 24.82 1.32 2.79
CA ASN A 182 25.66 0.48 1.93
C ASN A 182 25.25 0.63 0.44
N PRO A 183 26.08 0.16 -0.51
CA PRO A 183 25.78 0.31 -1.94
C PRO A 183 24.46 -0.32 -2.41
N GLU A 184 24.03 -1.42 -1.79
CA GLU A 184 22.77 -2.09 -2.15
C GLU A 184 21.55 -1.25 -1.73
N GLN A 185 21.56 -0.70 -0.52
CA GLN A 185 20.54 0.23 -0.04
C GLN A 185 20.48 1.50 -0.90
N GLN A 186 21.63 2.07 -1.28
CA GLN A 186 21.70 3.22 -2.18
C GLN A 186 21.07 2.92 -3.56
N ALA A 187 21.36 1.76 -4.13
CA ALA A 187 20.76 1.31 -5.38
C ALA A 187 19.25 1.10 -5.26
N ALA A 188 18.78 0.49 -4.17
CA ALA A 188 17.36 0.29 -3.90
C ALA A 188 16.60 1.62 -3.74
N ARG A 189 17.17 2.60 -3.03
CA ARG A 189 16.60 3.95 -2.90
C ARG A 189 16.53 4.68 -4.25
N LYS A 190 17.55 4.53 -5.10
CA LYS A 190 17.51 5.09 -6.46
C LYS A 190 16.38 4.49 -7.30
N ARG A 191 16.18 3.17 -7.21
CA ARG A 191 15.05 2.48 -7.86
C ARG A 191 13.71 2.99 -7.35
N PHE A 192 13.55 3.12 -6.03
CA PHE A 192 12.36 3.73 -5.43
C PHE A 192 12.11 5.15 -5.96
N ALA A 193 13.13 6.01 -5.98
CA ALA A 193 12.98 7.39 -6.46
C ALA A 193 12.57 7.46 -7.94
N ILE A 194 13.12 6.57 -8.77
CA ILE A 194 12.73 6.43 -10.19
C ILE A 194 11.27 5.98 -10.31
N LEU A 195 10.85 4.96 -9.56
CA LEU A 195 9.47 4.47 -9.54
C LEU A 195 8.49 5.59 -9.14
N TYR A 196 8.79 6.27 -8.04
CA TYR A 196 7.97 7.36 -7.51
C TYR A 196 7.78 8.48 -8.54
N ARG A 197 8.89 8.90 -9.18
CA ARG A 197 8.87 9.93 -10.23
C ARG A 197 8.11 9.46 -11.47
N THR A 198 8.36 8.23 -11.92
CA THR A 198 7.71 7.66 -13.11
C THR A 198 6.20 7.65 -12.99
N LEU A 199 5.67 7.24 -11.83
CA LEU A 199 4.22 7.25 -11.58
C LEU A 199 3.62 8.66 -11.60
N LEU A 200 4.31 9.65 -11.03
CA LEU A 200 3.85 11.05 -11.07
C LEU A 200 3.89 11.63 -12.49
N ASP A 201 4.93 11.31 -13.26
CA ASP A 201 5.14 11.84 -14.61
C ASP A 201 4.26 11.14 -15.65
N ALA A 202 3.87 9.89 -15.41
CA ALA A 202 2.99 9.12 -16.28
C ALA A 202 1.50 9.42 -16.11
N PHE A 203 1.12 10.26 -15.13
CA PHE A 203 -0.27 10.70 -14.97
C PHE A 203 -0.74 11.48 -16.20
N VAL A 204 -1.81 11.00 -16.82
CA VAL A 204 -2.51 11.66 -17.91
C VAL A 204 -3.83 12.18 -17.37
N GLN A 205 -4.03 13.51 -17.43
CA GLN A 205 -5.30 14.12 -17.07
C GLN A 205 -6.37 13.78 -18.12
N ASP A 206 -7.60 13.54 -17.66
CA ASP A 206 -8.77 13.30 -18.53
C ASP A 206 -9.25 14.56 -19.27
#